data_AF-A0A1H3TYR9-F1
#
_entry.id   AF-A0A1H3TYR9-F1
#
_cell.length_a   1.000
_cell.length_b   1.000
_cell.length_c   1.000
_cell.angle_alpha   90.00
_cell.angle_beta   90.00
_cell.angle_gamma   90.00
#
_symmetry.space_group_name_H-M   'P 1'
#
loop_
_entity.id
_entity.type
_entity.pdbx_description
1 polymer ?
#
loop_
_entity_poly.entity_id
_entity_poly.type
_entity_poly.pdbx_seq_one_letter_code
_entity_poly.pdbx_strand_id
1 'polypeptide(L)'
;MPSSITSNQSNPPWSRDELVLALDLYLRHRDGLPGKNHPEVQALSQSLNLIGNATAVSKNQSFRNTNGVYMKLNNFRRWDPSYTHSGRTGLAKGNKDEELVWLEFANNPKRLAEVVAAINANVEPGTTTAINLNEEEEPGFFEAEEGKVLTRVHRVRERDKKLVKHKKDEALKKHGELKCEACDFNFSKTYGADVEGIIDIHHTKPLHTLQPGDKTKLTDLVLLCANCHRVVHSRRKWLSVAEVKARYQTNRE
;
A
#
# COMPACT_ATOMS: atom_id res chain seq x y z
N MET A 1 22.86 -36.85 15.38
CA MET A 1 21.96 -35.89 16.05
C MET A 1 22.18 -34.53 15.41
N PRO A 2 21.35 -34.10 14.44
CA PRO A 2 21.48 -32.76 13.88
C PRO A 2 20.85 -31.76 14.85
N SER A 3 21.68 -30.90 15.43
CA SER A 3 21.25 -29.77 16.24
C SER A 3 20.42 -28.82 15.38
N SER A 4 19.14 -28.67 15.74
CA SER A 4 18.21 -27.72 15.14
C SER A 4 18.70 -26.30 15.41
N ILE A 5 19.17 -25.62 14.36
CA ILE A 5 19.42 -24.18 14.38
C ILE A 5 18.05 -23.49 14.41
N THR A 6 17.55 -23.17 15.62
CA THR A 6 16.44 -22.25 15.78
C THR A 6 16.98 -20.85 15.52
N SER A 7 16.99 -20.41 14.25
CA SER A 7 17.28 -19.02 13.91
C SER A 7 16.24 -18.13 14.61
N ASN A 8 16.69 -17.33 15.57
CA ASN A 8 15.85 -16.40 16.30
C ASN A 8 15.50 -15.23 15.37
N GLN A 9 14.56 -15.45 14.45
CA GLN A 9 14.17 -14.46 13.44
C GLN A 9 13.47 -13.29 14.16
N SER A 10 14.13 -12.15 14.20
CA SER A 10 13.56 -10.91 14.74
C SER A 10 12.34 -10.49 13.95
N ASN A 11 11.33 -9.92 14.63
CA ASN A 11 10.15 -9.40 13.95
C ASN A 11 10.55 -8.32 12.92
N PRO A 12 9.89 -8.31 11.75
CA PRO A 12 10.16 -7.33 10.72
C PRO A 12 9.76 -5.91 11.19
N PRO A 13 10.33 -4.86 10.56
CA PRO A 13 9.94 -3.47 10.81
C PRO A 13 8.43 -3.26 10.66
N TRP A 14 7.88 -2.30 11.39
CA TRP A 14 6.48 -1.90 11.24
C TRP A 14 6.25 -1.32 9.84
N SER A 15 5.27 -1.86 9.11
CA SER A 15 4.87 -1.31 7.82
C SER A 15 4.09 0.00 8.03
N ARG A 16 3.92 0.74 6.93
CA ARG A 16 3.12 1.96 6.96
C ARG A 16 1.67 1.70 7.36
N ASP A 17 1.04 0.65 6.85
CA ASP A 17 -0.34 0.28 7.20
C ASP A 17 -0.49 0.04 8.71
N GLU A 18 0.46 -0.69 9.30
CA GLU A 18 0.47 -0.97 10.73
C GLU A 18 0.63 0.30 11.57
N LEU A 19 1.45 1.25 11.11
CA LEU A 19 1.63 2.57 11.75
C LEU A 19 0.40 3.47 11.61
N VAL A 20 -0.31 3.42 10.47
CA VAL A 20 -1.56 4.15 10.25
C VAL A 20 -2.64 3.67 11.21
N LEU A 21 -2.81 2.35 11.35
CA LEU A 21 -3.77 1.78 12.31
C LEU A 21 -3.40 2.10 13.77
N ALA A 22 -2.10 2.11 14.10
CA ALA A 22 -1.63 2.50 15.43
C ALA A 22 -1.84 4.00 15.70
N LEU A 23 -1.64 4.86 14.70
CA LEU A 23 -1.89 6.31 14.82
C LEU A 23 -3.38 6.59 15.03
N ASP A 24 -4.27 5.90 14.33
CA ASP A 24 -5.72 6.01 14.54
C ASP A 24 -6.10 5.72 16.00
N LEU A 25 -5.62 4.58 16.55
CA LEU A 25 -5.84 4.24 17.95
C LEU A 25 -5.23 5.28 18.90
N TYR A 26 -4.04 5.80 18.59
CA TYR A 26 -3.40 6.85 19.37
C TYR A 26 -4.27 8.11 19.44
N LEU A 27 -4.74 8.61 18.29
CA LEU A 27 -5.50 9.86 18.23
C LEU A 27 -6.87 9.76 18.89
N ARG A 28 -7.51 8.58 18.85
CA ARG A 28 -8.78 8.32 19.59
C ARG A 28 -8.60 8.32 21.11
N HIS A 29 -7.39 8.04 21.60
CA HIS A 29 -7.04 8.02 23.03
C HIS A 29 -5.96 9.05 23.40
N ARG A 30 -5.89 10.15 22.66
CA ARG A 30 -4.80 11.14 22.75
C ARG A 30 -4.59 11.68 24.17
N ASP A 31 -5.68 11.90 24.90
CA ASP A 31 -5.67 12.47 26.24
C ASP A 31 -5.36 11.45 27.35
N GLY A 32 -5.48 10.14 27.06
CA GLY A 32 -5.30 9.07 28.03
C GLY A 32 -5.06 7.73 27.34
N LEU A 33 -3.77 7.39 27.11
CA LEU A 33 -3.44 6.18 26.37
C LEU A 33 -3.94 4.91 27.07
N PRO A 34 -4.54 3.97 26.32
CA PRO A 34 -4.99 2.70 26.86
C PRO A 34 -3.79 1.86 27.29
N GLY A 35 -3.96 1.13 28.40
CA GLY A 35 -2.99 0.14 28.84
C GLY A 35 -2.91 -1.06 27.88
N LYS A 36 -1.83 -1.86 28.00
CA LYS A 36 -1.59 -3.06 27.18
C LYS A 36 -2.71 -4.11 27.18
N ASN A 37 -3.56 -4.13 28.21
CA ASN A 37 -4.66 -5.08 28.34
C ASN A 37 -6.01 -4.49 27.91
N HIS A 38 -6.03 -3.26 27.40
CA HIS A 38 -7.26 -2.61 26.97
C HIS A 38 -7.88 -3.34 25.76
N PRO A 39 -9.21 -3.49 25.69
CA PRO A 39 -9.88 -4.19 24.59
C PRO A 39 -9.48 -3.70 23.19
N GLU A 40 -9.35 -2.38 23.02
CA GLU A 40 -8.95 -1.83 21.71
C GLU A 40 -7.48 -2.08 21.34
N VAL A 41 -6.58 -2.19 22.33
CA VAL A 41 -5.18 -2.57 22.08
C VAL A 41 -5.11 -4.04 21.68
N GLN A 42 -5.94 -4.89 22.28
CA GLN A 42 -6.08 -6.29 21.90
C GLN A 42 -6.67 -6.45 20.50
N ALA A 43 -7.75 -5.70 20.20
CA ALA A 43 -8.38 -5.69 18.89
C ALA A 43 -7.38 -5.26 17.80
N LEU A 44 -6.64 -4.16 18.02
CA LEU A 44 -5.61 -3.74 17.07
C LEU A 44 -4.53 -4.81 16.90
N SER A 45 -4.06 -5.43 17.98
CA SER A 45 -3.09 -6.53 17.91
C SER A 45 -3.61 -7.70 17.05
N GLN A 46 -4.88 -8.07 17.19
CA GLN A 46 -5.53 -9.09 16.37
C GLN A 46 -5.58 -8.68 14.90
N SER A 47 -6.03 -7.46 14.58
CA SER A 47 -6.05 -6.94 13.21
C SER A 47 -4.66 -6.92 12.57
N LEU A 48 -3.63 -6.48 13.28
CA LEU A 48 -2.25 -6.48 12.79
C LEU A 48 -1.74 -7.90 12.51
N ASN A 49 -2.13 -8.88 13.33
CA ASN A 49 -1.81 -10.29 13.08
C ASN A 49 -2.54 -10.84 11.85
N LEU A 50 -3.79 -10.43 11.59
CA LEU A 50 -4.48 -10.75 10.34
C LEU A 50 -3.74 -10.18 9.13
N ILE A 51 -3.26 -8.92 9.20
CA ILE A 51 -2.42 -8.32 8.15
C ILE A 51 -1.13 -9.11 7.97
N GLY A 52 -0.44 -9.46 9.05
CA GLY A 52 0.80 -10.23 9.00
C GLY A 52 0.62 -11.60 8.35
N ASN A 53 -0.48 -12.29 8.67
CA ASN A 53 -0.84 -13.58 8.06
C ASN A 53 -1.19 -13.42 6.59
N ALA A 54 -2.01 -12.43 6.26
CA ALA A 54 -2.40 -12.12 4.89
C ALA A 54 -1.15 -11.76 4.06
N THR A 55 -0.17 -11.08 4.65
CA THR A 55 1.03 -10.63 3.94
C THR A 55 2.20 -11.61 3.94
N ALA A 56 2.04 -12.80 4.54
CA ALA A 56 3.07 -13.83 4.75
C ALA A 56 4.28 -13.39 5.61
N VAL A 57 4.09 -12.42 6.50
CA VAL A 57 5.17 -11.73 7.22
C VAL A 57 5.53 -12.38 8.57
N SER A 58 4.65 -13.16 9.23
CA SER A 58 5.05 -13.88 10.46
C SER A 58 4.05 -14.94 10.95
N LYS A 59 4.55 -15.97 11.67
CA LYS A 59 3.79 -16.96 12.45
C LYS A 59 4.20 -17.02 13.94
N ASN A 60 4.99 -16.06 14.44
CA ASN A 60 5.49 -16.09 15.82
C ASN A 60 4.56 -15.38 16.81
N GLN A 61 4.56 -15.81 18.08
CA GLN A 61 3.68 -15.26 19.13
C GLN A 61 4.03 -13.81 19.55
N SER A 62 5.23 -13.34 19.21
CA SER A 62 5.66 -11.98 19.54
C SER A 62 5.28 -10.95 18.48
N PHE A 63 4.78 -11.40 17.32
CA PHE A 63 4.43 -10.53 16.20
C PHE A 63 3.25 -9.62 16.57
N ARG A 64 3.50 -8.31 16.51
CA ARG A 64 2.50 -7.25 16.72
C ARG A 64 1.57 -7.51 17.91
N ASN A 65 2.13 -8.06 18.99
CA ASN A 65 1.42 -8.32 20.23
C ASN A 65 1.03 -7.01 20.94
N THR A 66 0.22 -7.11 21.99
CA THR A 66 -0.28 -5.94 22.73
C THR A 66 0.82 -5.06 23.31
N ASN A 67 1.96 -5.64 23.72
CA ASN A 67 3.12 -4.86 24.17
C ASN A 67 3.71 -4.04 23.03
N GLY A 68 3.86 -4.63 21.84
CA GLY A 68 4.34 -3.94 20.64
C GLY A 68 3.40 -2.79 20.25
N VAL A 69 2.09 -3.02 20.26
CA VAL A 69 1.09 -1.96 20.03
C VAL A 69 1.23 -0.84 21.05
N TYR A 70 1.23 -1.18 22.34
CA TYR A 70 1.39 -0.19 23.42
C TYR A 70 2.67 0.64 23.28
N MET A 71 3.79 0.02 22.91
CA MET A 71 5.05 0.72 22.62
C MET A 71 4.89 1.70 21.45
N LYS A 72 4.19 1.31 20.37
CA LYS A 72 3.95 2.21 19.23
C LYS A 72 3.07 3.40 19.57
N LEU A 73 2.02 3.20 20.36
CA LEU A 73 1.22 4.32 20.86
C LEU A 73 2.07 5.32 21.66
N ASN A 74 3.00 4.81 22.49
CA ASN A 74 3.92 5.67 23.24
C ASN A 74 4.99 6.34 22.38
N ASN A 75 5.34 5.78 21.22
CA ASN A 75 6.26 6.43 20.27
C ASN A 75 5.63 7.69 19.65
N PHE A 76 4.35 7.66 19.30
CA PHE A 76 3.65 8.83 18.71
C PHE A 76 3.62 10.05 19.63
N ARG A 77 3.66 9.86 20.96
CA ARG A 77 3.77 10.96 21.93
C ARG A 77 4.96 11.90 21.68
N ARG A 78 6.01 11.42 21.02
CA ARG A 78 7.16 12.26 20.65
C ARG A 78 6.78 13.36 19.65
N TRP A 79 5.86 13.04 18.76
CA TRP A 79 5.46 13.92 17.66
C TRP A 79 4.24 14.77 18.00
N ASP A 80 3.58 14.48 19.13
CA ASP A 80 2.37 15.17 19.56
C ASP A 80 2.67 16.47 20.32
N PRO A 81 2.32 17.65 19.75
CA PRO A 81 2.50 18.93 20.43
C PRO A 81 1.69 19.04 21.73
N SER A 82 0.49 18.44 21.82
CA SER A 82 -0.32 18.53 23.06
C SER A 82 0.33 17.77 24.22
N TYR A 83 1.11 16.74 23.91
CA TYR A 83 1.87 15.99 24.90
C TYR A 83 3.18 16.70 25.24
N THR A 84 3.93 17.10 24.22
CA THR A 84 5.29 17.65 24.37
C THR A 84 5.34 19.08 24.91
N HIS A 85 4.31 19.90 24.67
CA HIS A 85 4.22 21.27 25.19
C HIS A 85 4.32 21.35 26.72
N SER A 86 3.94 20.28 27.41
CA SER A 86 4.05 20.15 28.88
C SER A 86 5.45 19.74 29.39
N GLY A 87 6.48 19.77 28.53
CA GLY A 87 7.85 19.34 28.85
C GLY A 87 8.03 17.83 28.92
N ARG A 88 6.98 17.04 28.67
CA ARG A 88 7.03 15.58 28.58
C ARG A 88 7.62 15.15 27.25
N THR A 89 8.40 14.08 27.25
CA THR A 89 8.93 13.47 26.03
C THR A 89 8.35 12.08 25.81
N GLY A 90 8.16 11.70 24.55
CA GLY A 90 7.85 10.32 24.19
C GLY A 90 9.06 9.39 24.39
N LEU A 91 8.90 8.10 24.10
CA LEU A 91 10.02 7.16 24.10
C LEU A 91 11.14 7.64 23.17
N ALA A 92 12.41 7.35 23.48
CA ALA A 92 13.58 7.86 22.74
C ALA A 92 13.95 7.06 21.48
N LYS A 93 13.52 5.78 21.39
CA LYS A 93 13.83 4.87 20.27
C LYS A 93 12.61 4.64 19.37
N GLY A 94 12.45 5.53 18.40
CA GLY A 94 11.35 5.53 17.42
C GLY A 94 11.92 5.47 16.01
N ASN A 95 11.10 5.19 15.01
CA ASN A 95 11.54 5.12 13.61
C ASN A 95 11.11 6.38 12.84
N LYS A 96 11.72 6.62 11.66
CA LYS A 96 11.38 7.77 10.81
C LYS A 96 9.98 7.63 10.16
N ASP A 97 9.50 6.40 9.96
CA ASP A 97 8.18 6.18 9.37
C ASP A 97 7.03 6.62 10.29
N GLU A 98 7.21 6.59 11.61
CA GLU A 98 6.27 7.15 12.60
C GLU A 98 6.07 8.66 12.39
N GLU A 99 7.16 9.39 12.11
CA GLU A 99 7.12 10.82 11.82
C GLU A 99 6.38 11.10 10.52
N LEU A 100 6.64 10.33 9.46
CA LEU A 100 5.97 10.50 8.16
C LEU A 100 4.46 10.27 8.28
N VAL A 101 4.04 9.20 8.96
CA VAL A 101 2.62 8.91 9.20
C VAL A 101 1.98 9.99 10.07
N TRP A 102 2.69 10.49 11.09
CA TRP A 102 2.22 11.61 11.90
C TRP A 102 1.98 12.87 11.06
N LEU A 103 3.00 13.31 10.31
CA LEU A 103 2.94 14.54 9.50
C LEU A 103 1.79 14.52 8.49
N GLU A 104 1.48 13.34 7.94
CA GLU A 104 0.42 13.19 6.96
C GLU A 104 -0.99 13.20 7.55
N PHE A 105 -1.19 12.54 8.70
CA PHE A 105 -2.53 12.20 9.17
C PHE A 105 -2.95 12.91 10.47
N ALA A 106 -2.02 13.35 11.31
CA ALA A 106 -2.35 13.87 12.65
C ALA A 106 -3.29 15.09 12.61
N ASN A 107 -3.22 15.91 11.56
CA ASN A 107 -4.07 17.07 11.35
C ASN A 107 -5.17 16.84 10.29
N ASN A 108 -5.38 15.59 9.86
CA ASN A 108 -6.38 15.24 8.86
C ASN A 108 -7.15 13.95 9.24
N PRO A 109 -8.00 14.02 10.29
CA PRO A 109 -8.70 12.85 10.82
C PRO A 109 -9.65 12.21 9.80
N LYS A 110 -10.22 13.00 8.89
CA LYS A 110 -11.07 12.48 7.81
C LYS A 110 -10.28 11.54 6.90
N ARG A 111 -9.13 12.00 6.38
CA ARG A 111 -8.26 11.19 5.53
C ARG A 111 -7.74 9.97 6.25
N LEU A 112 -7.36 10.10 7.53
CA LEU A 112 -6.94 8.96 8.35
C LEU A 112 -8.03 7.88 8.42
N ALA A 113 -9.27 8.27 8.73
CA ALA A 113 -10.40 7.36 8.81
C ALA A 113 -10.68 6.66 7.46
N GLU A 114 -10.58 7.38 6.35
CA GLU A 114 -10.72 6.81 5.00
C GLU A 114 -9.67 5.73 4.72
N VAL A 115 -8.40 5.98 5.04
CA VAL A 115 -7.31 5.02 4.84
C VAL A 115 -7.45 3.81 5.77
N VAL A 116 -7.80 4.02 7.04
CA VAL A 116 -8.04 2.94 8.01
C VAL A 116 -9.18 2.03 7.54
N ALA A 117 -10.28 2.61 7.07
CA ALA A 117 -11.40 1.85 6.51
C ALA A 117 -10.97 1.03 5.29
N ALA A 118 -10.17 1.62 4.39
CA ALA A 118 -9.64 0.93 3.21
C ALA A 118 -8.72 -0.24 3.58
N ILE A 119 -7.84 -0.08 4.57
CA ILE A 119 -6.96 -1.16 5.05
C ILE A 119 -7.82 -2.30 5.61
N ASN A 120 -8.74 -2.00 6.54
CA ASN A 120 -9.55 -3.03 7.21
C ASN A 120 -10.42 -3.82 6.21
N ALA A 121 -11.05 -3.14 5.24
CA ALA A 121 -11.91 -3.79 4.25
C ALA A 121 -11.18 -4.84 3.38
N ASN A 122 -9.85 -4.74 3.25
CA ASN A 122 -9.04 -5.64 2.43
C ASN A 122 -8.29 -6.72 3.25
N VAL A 123 -8.47 -6.73 4.57
CA VAL A 123 -7.79 -7.66 5.50
C VAL A 123 -8.77 -8.65 6.14
N GLU A 124 -10.05 -8.30 6.24
CA GLU A 124 -11.06 -9.16 6.86
C GLU A 124 -11.32 -10.46 6.07
N PRO A 125 -11.24 -11.64 6.72
CA PRO A 125 -11.54 -12.91 6.08
C PRO A 125 -13.05 -13.01 5.77
N GLY A 126 -13.38 -13.10 4.48
CA GLY A 126 -14.77 -13.25 4.00
C GLY A 126 -15.20 -12.19 2.97
N THR A 127 -14.42 -11.13 2.78
CA THR A 127 -14.65 -10.17 1.69
C THR A 127 -14.18 -10.79 0.37
N THR A 128 -15.00 -10.67 -0.68
CA THR A 128 -15.03 -11.40 -1.97
C THR A 128 -13.76 -11.38 -2.86
N THR A 129 -12.64 -10.96 -2.31
CA THR A 129 -11.30 -11.18 -2.85
C THR A 129 -10.43 -11.53 -1.66
N ALA A 130 -10.42 -12.82 -1.29
CA ALA A 130 -9.27 -13.37 -0.57
C ALA A 130 -8.08 -13.21 -1.51
N ILE A 131 -7.47 -12.02 -1.52
CA ILE A 131 -6.30 -11.74 -2.31
C ILE A 131 -5.26 -12.73 -1.82
N ASN A 132 -4.87 -13.65 -2.69
CA ASN A 132 -3.74 -14.51 -2.44
C ASN A 132 -2.51 -13.62 -2.58
N LEU A 133 -2.17 -12.89 -1.51
CA LEU A 133 -1.08 -11.91 -1.42
C LEU A 133 0.32 -12.57 -1.46
N ASN A 134 0.38 -13.84 -1.89
CA ASN A 134 1.55 -14.69 -2.02
C ASN A 134 2.34 -14.45 -3.32
N GLU A 135 2.04 -13.42 -4.10
CA GLU A 135 2.94 -13.05 -5.20
C GLU A 135 4.25 -12.52 -4.61
N GLU A 136 5.35 -13.22 -4.92
CA GLU A 136 6.72 -12.85 -4.53
C GLU A 136 6.99 -11.37 -4.84
N GLU A 137 7.73 -10.71 -3.94
CA GLU A 137 8.22 -9.34 -4.15
C GLU A 137 9.00 -9.29 -5.46
N GLU A 138 8.44 -8.64 -6.50
CA GLU A 138 9.16 -8.48 -7.78
C GLU A 138 10.40 -7.59 -7.54
N PRO A 139 11.61 -8.04 -7.95
CA PRO A 139 12.83 -7.25 -7.78
C PRO A 139 12.72 -5.87 -8.46
N GLY A 140 12.85 -4.80 -7.67
CA GLY A 140 12.76 -3.42 -8.14
C GLY A 140 11.39 -2.76 -7.97
N PHE A 141 10.47 -3.40 -7.25
CA PHE A 141 9.20 -2.80 -6.84
C PHE A 141 9.28 -2.23 -5.42
N PHE A 142 8.87 -0.97 -5.25
CA PHE A 142 8.87 -0.29 -3.95
C PHE A 142 7.46 -0.21 -3.38
N GLU A 143 7.34 -0.35 -2.05
CA GLU A 143 6.10 -0.01 -1.32
C GLU A 143 5.66 1.41 -1.70
N ALA A 144 4.42 1.53 -2.17
CA ALA A 144 3.86 2.82 -2.56
C ALA A 144 3.52 3.67 -1.33
N GLU A 145 3.25 4.96 -1.54
CA GLU A 145 2.76 5.87 -0.50
C GLU A 145 1.42 5.39 0.12
N GLU A 146 0.68 4.51 -0.54
CA GLU A 146 -0.54 3.91 0.01
C GLU A 146 -0.31 2.75 1.00
N GLY A 147 0.94 2.29 1.19
CA GLY A 147 1.25 1.17 2.08
C GLY A 147 1.10 -0.20 1.40
N LYS A 148 1.59 -1.27 2.04
CA LYS A 148 1.72 -2.62 1.44
C LYS A 148 0.38 -3.23 1.08
N VAL A 149 -0.63 -3.11 1.93
CA VAL A 149 -1.95 -3.70 1.72
C VAL A 149 -2.58 -3.13 0.44
N LEU A 150 -2.67 -1.80 0.36
CA LEU A 150 -3.28 -1.12 -0.78
C LEU A 150 -2.46 -1.30 -2.07
N THR A 151 -1.13 -1.24 -1.98
CA THR A 151 -0.23 -1.53 -3.12
C THR A 151 -0.52 -2.91 -3.74
N ARG A 152 -0.74 -3.93 -2.90
CA ARG A 152 -1.04 -5.29 -3.39
C ARG A 152 -2.42 -5.39 -4.01
N VAL A 153 -3.43 -4.77 -3.40
CA VAL A 153 -4.79 -4.68 -3.99
C VAL A 153 -4.72 -3.99 -5.35
N HIS A 154 -3.87 -2.96 -5.48
CA HIS A 154 -3.66 -2.22 -6.72
C HIS A 154 -3.22 -3.14 -7.85
N ARG A 155 -2.16 -3.91 -7.61
CA ARG A 155 -1.61 -4.87 -8.57
C ARG A 155 -2.62 -5.95 -8.98
N VAL A 156 -3.39 -6.45 -8.02
CA VAL A 156 -4.42 -7.47 -8.29
C VAL A 156 -5.48 -6.92 -9.22
N ARG A 157 -5.93 -5.68 -8.99
CA ARG A 157 -6.91 -5.02 -9.86
C ARG A 157 -6.33 -4.74 -11.24
N GLU A 158 -5.06 -4.33 -11.35
CA GLU A 158 -4.37 -4.14 -12.64
C GLU A 158 -4.30 -5.43 -13.47
N ARG A 159 -4.31 -6.59 -12.81
CA ARG A 159 -4.29 -7.91 -13.43
C ARG A 159 -5.68 -8.56 -13.54
N ASP A 160 -6.76 -7.88 -13.15
CA ASP A 160 -8.12 -8.43 -13.25
C ASP A 160 -8.49 -8.67 -14.71
N LYS A 161 -8.71 -9.94 -15.07
CA LYS A 161 -8.95 -10.35 -16.47
C LYS A 161 -10.12 -9.63 -17.12
N LYS A 162 -11.20 -9.36 -16.38
CA LYS A 162 -12.39 -8.69 -16.93
C LYS A 162 -12.09 -7.22 -17.16
N LEU A 163 -11.46 -6.58 -16.19
CA LEU A 163 -11.08 -5.18 -16.27
C LEU A 163 -10.09 -4.92 -17.40
N VAL A 164 -9.06 -5.76 -17.48
CA VAL A 164 -8.03 -5.73 -18.54
C VAL A 164 -8.67 -5.87 -19.91
N LYS A 165 -9.54 -6.87 -20.07
CA LYS A 165 -10.25 -7.08 -21.33
C LYS A 165 -11.09 -5.87 -21.70
N HIS A 166 -11.92 -5.38 -20.78
CA HIS A 166 -12.79 -4.23 -21.04
C HIS A 166 -12.01 -2.97 -21.40
N LYS A 167 -10.86 -2.71 -20.75
CA LYS A 167 -10.04 -1.55 -21.06
C LYS A 167 -9.38 -1.65 -22.44
N LYS A 168 -8.88 -2.84 -22.80
CA LYS A 168 -8.31 -3.10 -24.13
C LYS A 168 -9.37 -2.97 -25.23
N ASP A 169 -10.56 -3.54 -25.01
CA ASP A 169 -11.69 -3.43 -25.95
C ASP A 169 -12.12 -1.96 -26.15
N GLU A 170 -12.16 -1.17 -25.07
CA GLU A 170 -12.45 0.28 -25.15
C GLU A 170 -11.40 1.01 -25.99
N ALA A 171 -10.12 0.76 -25.74
CA ALA A 171 -9.03 1.40 -26.47
C ALA A 171 -9.04 1.02 -27.95
N LEU A 172 -9.22 -0.26 -28.27
CA LEU A 172 -9.34 -0.74 -29.65
C LEU A 172 -10.54 -0.10 -30.36
N LYS A 173 -11.70 -0.01 -29.71
CA LYS A 173 -12.88 0.65 -30.30
C LYS A 173 -12.66 2.14 -30.56
N LYS A 174 -11.96 2.83 -29.67
CA LYS A 174 -11.76 4.28 -29.73
C LYS A 174 -10.61 4.70 -30.64
N HIS A 175 -9.54 3.92 -30.67
CA HIS A 175 -8.27 4.30 -31.30
C HIS A 175 -7.83 3.34 -32.41
N GLY A 176 -8.45 2.16 -32.54
CA GLY A 176 -8.10 1.16 -33.55
C GLY A 176 -6.81 0.39 -33.25
N GLU A 177 -6.12 0.70 -32.16
CA GLU A 177 -4.85 0.08 -31.79
C GLU A 177 -4.62 0.10 -30.27
N LEU A 178 -3.71 -0.75 -29.81
CA LEU A 178 -3.20 -0.74 -28.44
C LEU A 178 -1.80 -0.13 -28.42
N LYS A 179 -1.66 1.04 -27.81
CA LYS A 179 -0.37 1.71 -27.64
C LYS A 179 -0.22 2.28 -26.24
N CYS A 180 1.02 2.39 -25.80
CA CYS A 180 1.37 3.00 -24.51
C CYS A 180 0.95 4.47 -24.50
N GLU A 181 0.14 4.87 -23.51
CA GLU A 181 -0.34 6.25 -23.37
C GLU A 181 0.76 7.23 -22.89
N ALA A 182 1.91 6.71 -22.43
CA ALA A 182 3.06 7.52 -22.05
C ALA A 182 4.07 7.73 -23.19
N CYS A 183 4.40 6.69 -23.95
CA CYS A 183 5.51 6.71 -24.93
C CYS A 183 5.11 6.33 -26.36
N ASP A 184 3.82 6.11 -26.62
CA ASP A 184 3.25 5.70 -27.91
C ASP A 184 3.77 4.35 -28.46
N PHE A 185 4.52 3.57 -27.67
CA PHE A 185 4.99 2.25 -28.06
C PHE A 185 3.82 1.29 -28.34
N ASN A 186 3.87 0.62 -29.49
CA ASN A 186 2.86 -0.36 -29.91
C ASN A 186 3.57 -1.70 -30.19
N PHE A 187 3.22 -2.73 -29.41
CA PHE A 187 3.88 -4.04 -29.49
C PHE A 187 3.64 -4.72 -30.84
N SER A 188 2.42 -4.73 -31.36
CA SER A 188 2.12 -5.45 -32.61
C SER A 188 2.74 -4.78 -33.83
N LYS A 189 2.81 -3.45 -33.86
CA LYS A 189 3.52 -2.70 -34.91
C LYS A 189 5.04 -2.90 -34.86
N THR A 190 5.63 -3.07 -33.68
CA THR A 190 7.08 -3.22 -33.53
C THR A 190 7.56 -4.67 -33.67
N TYR A 191 6.83 -5.64 -33.12
CA TYR A 191 7.28 -7.03 -33.03
C TYR A 191 6.51 -8.01 -33.93
N GLY A 192 5.32 -7.64 -34.43
CA GLY A 192 4.48 -8.52 -35.26
C GLY A 192 3.08 -8.72 -34.69
N ALA A 193 2.15 -9.14 -35.54
CA ALA A 193 0.73 -9.26 -35.17
C ALA A 193 0.44 -10.40 -34.17
N ASP A 194 1.37 -11.35 -33.99
CA ASP A 194 1.26 -12.47 -33.05
C ASP A 194 1.37 -12.04 -31.58
N VAL A 195 1.88 -10.84 -31.31
CA VAL A 195 1.91 -10.22 -29.97
C VAL A 195 0.82 -9.17 -29.76
N GLU A 196 -0.22 -9.17 -30.59
CA GLU A 196 -1.38 -8.30 -30.42
C GLU A 196 -2.00 -8.51 -29.02
N GLY A 197 -2.33 -7.40 -28.34
CA GLY A 197 -2.85 -7.45 -26.97
C GLY A 197 -1.79 -7.43 -25.87
N ILE A 198 -0.49 -7.55 -26.15
CA ILE A 198 0.56 -7.32 -25.15
C ILE A 198 0.60 -5.82 -24.81
N ILE A 199 0.07 -5.48 -23.63
CA ILE A 199 0.14 -4.15 -23.01
C ILE A 199 -0.38 -4.28 -21.57
N ASP A 200 0.22 -3.54 -20.64
CA ASP A 200 -0.15 -3.52 -19.23
C ASP A 200 -1.24 -2.49 -18.96
N ILE A 201 -2.06 -2.77 -17.96
CA ILE A 201 -3.06 -1.82 -17.44
C ILE A 201 -2.54 -1.26 -16.13
N HIS A 202 -2.60 0.06 -15.99
CA HIS A 202 -2.24 0.74 -14.76
C HIS A 202 -3.43 1.53 -14.22
N HIS A 203 -3.71 1.48 -12.90
CA HIS A 203 -4.68 2.43 -12.32
C HIS A 203 -3.99 3.74 -11.95
N THR A 204 -4.50 4.82 -12.51
CA THR A 204 -4.00 6.18 -12.27
C THR A 204 -4.39 6.75 -10.91
N LYS A 205 -5.40 6.15 -10.25
CA LYS A 205 -5.83 6.54 -8.91
C LYS A 205 -5.24 5.59 -7.87
N PRO A 206 -4.50 6.12 -6.88
CA PRO A 206 -4.13 5.35 -5.69
C PRO A 206 -5.38 4.80 -4.99
N LEU A 207 -5.34 3.57 -4.50
CA LEU A 207 -6.51 2.92 -3.92
C LEU A 207 -6.92 3.52 -2.57
N HIS A 208 -6.00 4.16 -1.85
CA HIS A 208 -6.35 4.90 -0.62
C HIS A 208 -7.32 6.06 -0.86
N THR A 209 -7.48 6.48 -2.13
CA THR A 209 -8.48 7.50 -2.52
C THR A 209 -9.84 6.91 -2.90
N LEU A 210 -9.95 5.58 -2.97
CA LEU A 210 -11.20 4.89 -3.28
C LEU A 210 -11.98 4.61 -2.00
N GLN A 211 -13.27 4.93 -2.01
CA GLN A 211 -14.17 4.62 -0.92
C GLN A 211 -14.63 3.16 -0.96
N PRO A 212 -14.99 2.55 0.19
CA PRO A 212 -15.64 1.25 0.21
C PRO A 212 -16.85 1.22 -0.72
N GLY A 213 -16.85 0.31 -1.70
CA GLY A 213 -17.89 0.19 -2.73
C GLY A 213 -17.60 0.92 -4.05
N ASP A 214 -16.52 1.71 -4.13
CA ASP A 214 -16.08 2.29 -5.40
C ASP A 214 -15.69 1.18 -6.39
N LYS A 215 -16.42 1.14 -7.50
CA LYS A 215 -16.07 0.30 -8.65
C LYS A 215 -14.98 1.01 -9.43
N THR A 216 -13.91 0.30 -9.76
CA THR A 216 -12.91 0.80 -10.72
C THR A 216 -13.63 1.20 -12.02
N LYS A 217 -13.45 2.44 -12.45
CA LYS A 217 -13.93 2.93 -13.74
C LYS A 217 -12.85 2.73 -14.79
N LEU A 218 -13.23 2.44 -16.03
CA LEU A 218 -12.25 2.33 -17.13
C LEU A 218 -11.48 3.63 -17.38
N THR A 219 -12.06 4.77 -17.00
CA THR A 219 -11.41 6.09 -17.03
C THR A 219 -10.28 6.24 -16.02
N ASP A 220 -10.26 5.41 -14.98
CA ASP A 220 -9.18 5.42 -13.98
C ASP A 220 -8.01 4.53 -14.43
N LEU A 221 -8.11 3.89 -15.59
CA LEU A 221 -7.12 2.98 -16.16
C LEU A 221 -6.45 3.59 -17.37
N VAL A 222 -5.17 3.25 -17.54
CA VAL A 222 -4.38 3.59 -18.72
C VAL A 222 -3.64 2.37 -19.24
N LEU A 223 -3.33 2.40 -20.53
CA LEU A 223 -2.46 1.44 -21.20
C LEU A 223 -1.01 1.87 -21.10
N LEU A 224 -0.13 1.03 -20.55
CA LEU A 224 1.31 1.28 -20.49
C LEU A 224 2.09 0.08 -21.05
N CYS A 225 3.22 0.34 -21.70
CA CYS A 225 4.18 -0.73 -21.98
C CYS A 225 4.93 -1.11 -20.68
N ALA A 226 5.50 -2.31 -20.64
CA ALA A 226 6.22 -2.84 -19.48
C ALA A 226 7.29 -1.86 -18.93
N ASN A 227 8.00 -1.16 -19.81
CA ASN A 227 9.01 -0.18 -19.40
C ASN A 227 8.38 1.04 -18.72
N CYS A 228 7.34 1.64 -19.31
CA CYS A 228 6.68 2.80 -18.72
C CYS A 228 5.93 2.44 -17.43
N HIS A 229 5.32 1.26 -17.37
CA HIS A 229 4.68 0.74 -16.16
C HIS A 229 5.70 0.60 -15.03
N ARG A 230 6.87 -0.01 -15.31
CA ARG A 230 7.98 -0.07 -14.35
C ARG A 230 8.47 1.31 -13.90
N VAL A 231 8.55 2.28 -14.81
CA VAL A 231 8.94 3.66 -14.46
C VAL A 231 7.92 4.30 -13.52
N VAL A 232 6.60 4.12 -13.74
CA VAL A 232 5.55 4.61 -12.82
C VAL A 232 5.80 4.14 -11.38
N HIS A 233 6.11 2.86 -11.21
CA HIS A 233 6.33 2.22 -9.90
C HIS A 233 7.76 2.32 -9.36
N SER A 234 8.65 3.06 -10.03
CA SER A 234 10.10 3.09 -9.71
C SER A 234 10.47 3.81 -8.41
N ARG A 235 9.52 4.47 -7.74
CA ARG A 235 9.75 5.25 -6.51
C ARG A 235 8.52 5.21 -5.60
N ARG A 236 8.70 5.40 -4.28
CA ARG A 236 7.61 5.33 -3.27
C ARG A 236 6.40 6.20 -3.60
N LYS A 237 6.63 7.44 -4.05
CA LYS A 237 5.58 8.29 -4.63
C LYS A 237 5.52 8.05 -6.13
N TRP A 238 4.59 7.20 -6.58
CA TRP A 238 4.49 6.84 -8.00
C TRP A 238 4.45 8.05 -8.92
N LEU A 239 5.08 7.93 -10.08
CA LEU A 239 4.98 8.93 -11.12
C LEU A 239 3.59 8.87 -11.75
N SER A 240 2.97 10.02 -11.97
CA SER A 240 1.84 10.12 -12.88
C SER A 240 2.27 9.78 -14.31
N VAL A 241 1.32 9.31 -15.13
CA VAL A 241 1.54 9.05 -16.56
C VAL A 241 2.08 10.30 -17.27
N ALA A 242 1.60 11.49 -16.88
CA ALA A 242 2.07 12.76 -17.41
C ALA A 242 3.56 13.01 -17.07
N GLU A 243 3.99 12.73 -15.85
CA GLU A 243 5.42 12.83 -15.48
C GLU A 243 6.28 11.83 -16.24
N VAL A 244 5.80 10.59 -16.45
CA VAL A 244 6.52 9.58 -17.25
C VAL A 244 6.64 10.02 -18.70
N LYS A 245 5.55 10.53 -19.28
CA LYS A 245 5.52 11.07 -20.65
C LYS A 245 6.51 12.22 -20.81
N ALA A 246 6.49 13.20 -19.90
CA ALA A 246 7.42 14.31 -19.92
C ALA A 246 8.89 13.83 -19.86
N ARG A 247 9.20 12.91 -18.95
CA ARG A 247 10.56 12.32 -18.84
C ARG A 247 10.99 11.60 -20.11
N TYR A 248 10.10 10.84 -20.73
CA TYR A 248 10.39 10.12 -21.96
C TYR A 248 10.66 11.09 -23.13
N GLN A 249 9.92 12.19 -23.20
CA GLN A 249 10.11 13.22 -24.23
C GLN A 249 11.41 14.00 -24.04
N THR A 250 11.72 14.44 -22.82
CA THR A 250 12.92 15.26 -22.54
C THR A 250 14.24 14.54 -22.81
N ASN A 251 14.28 13.20 -22.71
CA ASN A 251 15.53 12.42 -22.86
C ASN A 251 15.63 11.67 -24.19
N ARG A 252 14.83 12.05 -25.19
CA ARG A 252 14.85 11.47 -26.55
C ARG A 252 15.54 12.35 -27.60
N GLU A 253 15.96 13.53 -27.20
CA GLU A 253 16.84 14.45 -27.94
C GLU A 253 18.30 14.20 -27.56
#